data_AF-A0A940DAS9-F1
#
_entry.id   AF-A0A940DAS9-F1
#
_cell.length_a   1.000
_cell.length_b   1.000
_cell.length_c   1.000
_cell.angle_alpha   90.00
_cell.angle_beta   90.00
_cell.angle_gamma   90.00
#
_symmetry.space_group_name_H-M   'P 1'
#
loop_
_entity.id
_entity.type
_entity.pdbx_description
1 polymer ?
#
loop_
_entity_poly.entity_id
_entity_poly.type
_entity_poly.pdbx_seq_one_letter_code
_entity_poly.pdbx_strand_id
1 'polypeptide(L)'
;MKFIVLILLMFLPCAFFAGAGLDIEKAYEIIESVQPDIIPETSILDVILKLTENNTKDIYAIYSNDEGNWCVITENASMTLDGTTLSLLASETLTQPYDGKPKVSITDALSLIFLSETGEPQAIFLEEVNTQLTWQILAENSIVTVDTITPAILKREGREAKLREIHEKLITHEKKEHPEKPVTPSSKKPAKPPKKGKEGNKN
;
A
#
# COMPACT_ATOMS: atom_id res chain seq x y z
N MET A 1 16.01 53.58 22.91
CA MET A 1 16.22 52.36 23.71
C MET A 1 15.13 51.34 23.38
N LYS A 2 15.55 50.13 22.97
CA LYS A 2 14.89 48.81 23.10
C LYS A 2 13.50 48.65 22.44
N PHE A 3 13.45 48.12 21.21
CA PHE A 3 13.26 46.70 20.86
C PHE A 3 12.04 46.05 21.50
N ILE A 4 10.99 45.78 20.71
CA ILE A 4 10.34 44.46 20.69
C ILE A 4 10.08 44.08 19.23
N VAL A 5 10.74 43.00 18.84
CA VAL A 5 10.70 42.30 17.57
C VAL A 5 9.38 41.54 17.49
N LEU A 6 8.59 41.77 16.43
CA LEU A 6 7.43 40.95 16.11
C LEU A 6 7.88 39.84 15.13
N ILE A 7 8.40 38.73 15.66
CA ILE A 7 8.54 37.48 14.90
C ILE A 7 7.21 36.75 15.03
N LEU A 8 6.38 36.83 13.98
CA LEU A 8 5.17 36.02 13.87
C LEU A 8 5.43 34.90 12.86
N LEU A 9 5.73 33.72 13.43
CA LEU A 9 5.39 32.38 12.95
C LEU A 9 5.21 32.17 11.44
N MET A 10 6.27 31.69 10.79
CA MET A 10 6.15 30.74 9.67
C MET A 10 6.81 29.43 10.07
N PHE A 11 6.21 28.73 11.05
CA PHE A 11 6.32 27.28 11.08
C PHE A 11 5.09 26.78 10.32
N LEU A 12 5.24 26.54 9.02
CA LEU A 12 4.41 25.52 8.37
C LEU A 12 4.72 24.23 9.16
N PRO A 13 3.76 23.64 9.89
CA PRO A 13 3.95 22.25 10.22
C PRO A 13 3.94 21.52 8.88
N CYS A 14 5.04 20.86 8.54
CA CYS A 14 4.94 19.68 7.69
C CYS A 14 3.92 18.78 8.40
N ALA A 15 2.67 18.80 7.91
CA ALA A 15 1.71 17.79 8.26
C ALA A 15 2.30 16.50 7.70
N PHE A 16 3.01 15.76 8.54
CA PHE A 16 3.19 14.34 8.35
C PHE A 16 1.77 13.79 8.36
N PHE A 17 1.21 13.56 7.18
CA PHE A 17 -0.08 12.91 7.06
C PHE A 17 0.11 11.49 7.59
N ALA A 18 -0.57 11.16 8.70
CA ALA A 18 -0.78 9.78 9.07
C ALA A 18 -1.51 9.10 7.89
N GLY A 19 -1.08 7.90 7.53
CA GLY A 19 -1.80 7.11 6.52
C GLY A 19 -3.12 6.64 7.13
N ALA A 20 -4.23 6.81 6.41
CA ALA A 20 -5.50 6.28 6.88
C ALA A 20 -5.59 4.77 6.63
N GLY A 21 -4.75 4.22 5.76
CA GLY A 21 -4.59 2.78 5.59
C GLY A 21 -3.20 2.44 5.07
N LEU A 22 -3.01 1.20 4.67
CA LEU A 22 -1.81 0.77 3.99
C LEU A 22 -1.79 1.34 2.57
N ASP A 23 -0.67 1.94 2.21
CA ASP A 23 -0.42 2.36 0.84
C ASP A 23 -0.26 1.16 -0.10
N ILE A 24 -0.15 1.48 -1.39
CA ILE A 24 -0.03 0.49 -2.45
C ILE A 24 1.26 -0.35 -2.37
N GLU A 25 2.33 0.20 -1.79
CA GLU A 25 3.62 -0.49 -1.64
C GLU A 25 3.52 -1.54 -0.54
N LYS A 26 2.93 -1.19 0.60
CA LYS A 26 2.64 -2.13 1.69
C LYS A 26 1.61 -3.18 1.31
N ALA A 27 0.58 -2.80 0.55
CA ALA A 27 -0.36 -3.78 0.00
C ALA A 27 0.35 -4.80 -0.91
N TYR A 28 1.27 -4.34 -1.76
CA TYR A 28 2.08 -5.22 -2.61
C TYR A 28 2.95 -6.18 -1.79
N GLU A 29 3.70 -5.66 -0.82
CA GLU A 29 4.57 -6.44 0.08
C GLU A 29 3.77 -7.55 0.77
N ILE A 30 2.59 -7.23 1.31
CA ILE A 30 1.72 -8.22 1.96
C ILE A 30 1.29 -9.29 0.97
N ILE A 31 0.74 -8.92 -0.18
CA ILE A 31 0.23 -9.90 -1.16
C ILE A 31 1.36 -10.79 -1.68
N GLU A 32 2.58 -10.28 -1.85
CA GLU A 32 3.73 -11.12 -2.24
C GLU A 32 4.19 -12.04 -1.11
N SER A 33 4.21 -11.57 0.13
CA SER A 33 4.71 -12.33 1.28
C SER A 33 3.89 -13.59 1.60
N VAL A 34 2.58 -13.55 1.34
CA VAL A 34 1.67 -14.65 1.67
C VAL A 34 1.87 -15.81 0.69
N GLN A 35 2.38 -16.94 1.15
CA GLN A 35 2.53 -18.15 0.31
C GLN A 35 1.28 -19.04 0.46
N PRO A 36 0.53 -19.36 -0.63
CA PRO A 36 -0.71 -20.12 -0.53
C PRO A 36 -0.54 -21.49 0.14
N ASP A 37 0.60 -22.12 -0.09
CA ASP A 37 0.92 -23.46 0.41
C ASP A 37 1.43 -23.46 1.87
N ILE A 38 1.63 -22.28 2.47
CA ILE A 38 2.10 -22.12 3.84
C ILE A 38 0.94 -21.56 4.68
N ILE A 39 0.19 -22.48 5.29
CA ILE A 39 -1.00 -22.15 6.08
C ILE A 39 -0.65 -22.31 7.57
N PRO A 40 -0.78 -21.26 8.39
CA PRO A 40 -0.64 -21.38 9.84
C PRO A 40 -1.64 -22.39 10.43
N GLU A 41 -1.29 -23.05 11.54
CA GLU A 41 -2.20 -24.01 12.20
C GLU A 41 -3.42 -23.31 12.83
N THR A 42 -3.28 -22.05 13.21
CA THR A 42 -4.34 -21.20 13.75
C THR A 42 -5.00 -20.35 12.67
N SER A 43 -6.24 -19.92 12.89
CA SER A 43 -7.00 -19.10 11.95
C SER A 43 -6.81 -17.58 12.17
N ILE A 44 -7.18 -16.76 11.18
CA ILE A 44 -7.24 -15.30 11.36
C ILE A 44 -8.22 -14.91 12.48
N LEU A 45 -9.30 -15.67 12.67
CA LEU A 45 -10.25 -15.42 13.75
C LEU A 45 -9.62 -15.66 15.13
N ASP A 46 -8.76 -16.68 15.26
CA ASP A 46 -8.01 -16.92 16.51
C ASP A 46 -7.06 -15.75 16.81
N VAL A 47 -6.40 -15.21 15.77
CA VAL A 47 -5.55 -14.00 15.91
C VAL A 47 -6.37 -12.81 16.40
N ILE A 48 -7.53 -12.55 15.79
CA ILE A 48 -8.41 -11.43 16.20
C ILE A 48 -8.87 -11.60 17.64
N LEU A 49 -9.26 -12.82 18.03
CA LEU A 49 -9.68 -13.11 19.40
C LEU A 49 -8.54 -12.82 20.39
N LYS A 50 -7.33 -13.31 20.09
CA LYS A 50 -6.13 -13.10 20.91
C LYS A 50 -5.80 -11.61 21.09
N LEU A 51 -5.88 -10.83 20.00
CA LEU A 51 -5.63 -9.39 20.04
C LEU A 51 -6.70 -8.65 20.84
N THR A 52 -7.97 -9.07 20.72
CA THR A 52 -9.09 -8.49 21.46
C THR A 52 -8.95 -8.74 22.97
N GLU A 53 -8.54 -9.95 23.38
CA GLU A 53 -8.27 -10.29 24.80
C GLU A 53 -7.17 -9.40 25.41
N ASN A 54 -6.19 -9.00 24.59
CA ASN A 54 -5.11 -8.09 24.98
C ASN A 54 -5.50 -6.60 24.91
N ASN A 55 -6.76 -6.28 24.62
CA ASN A 55 -7.27 -4.92 24.37
C ASN A 55 -6.57 -4.20 23.20
N THR A 56 -5.99 -4.95 22.25
CA THR A 56 -5.48 -4.37 21.02
C THR A 56 -6.65 -3.97 20.13
N LYS A 57 -6.62 -2.73 19.66
CA LYS A 57 -7.62 -2.16 18.76
C LYS A 57 -6.94 -1.69 17.46
N ASP A 58 -7.77 -1.32 16.49
CA ASP A 58 -7.32 -0.65 15.26
C ASP A 58 -6.29 -1.50 14.50
N ILE A 59 -6.71 -2.72 14.14
CA ILE A 59 -5.94 -3.66 13.34
C ILE A 59 -6.04 -3.23 11.87
N TYR A 60 -4.91 -2.99 11.23
CA TYR A 60 -4.81 -2.59 9.82
C TYR A 60 -4.40 -3.75 8.92
N ALA A 61 -3.72 -4.77 9.45
CA ALA A 61 -3.43 -5.99 8.71
C ALA A 61 -3.28 -7.21 9.61
N ILE A 62 -3.66 -8.36 9.09
CA ILE A 62 -3.29 -9.69 9.54
C ILE A 62 -2.92 -10.48 8.29
N TYR A 63 -1.74 -11.08 8.24
CA TYR A 63 -1.31 -11.88 7.09
C TYR A 63 -0.28 -12.93 7.51
N SER A 64 -0.24 -14.07 6.84
CA SER A 64 0.76 -15.12 7.08
C SER A 64 2.05 -14.83 6.32
N ASN A 65 3.21 -14.97 6.97
CA ASN A 65 4.51 -14.89 6.31
C ASN A 65 4.97 -16.25 5.73
N ASP A 66 6.15 -16.28 5.13
CA ASP A 66 6.77 -17.47 4.53
C ASP A 66 7.27 -18.52 5.54
N GLU A 67 7.26 -18.19 6.83
CA GLU A 67 7.56 -19.11 7.93
C GLU A 67 6.29 -19.73 8.53
N GLY A 68 5.10 -19.34 8.06
CA GLY A 68 3.82 -19.77 8.61
C GLY A 68 3.44 -19.07 9.92
N ASN A 69 4.04 -17.91 10.20
CA ASN A 69 3.72 -17.06 11.34
C ASN A 69 2.76 -15.94 10.93
N TRP A 70 1.99 -15.43 11.89
CA TRP A 70 1.06 -14.32 11.67
C TRP A 70 1.74 -12.97 11.88
N CYS A 71 1.77 -12.16 10.85
CA CYS A 71 2.14 -10.75 10.93
C CYS A 71 0.88 -9.90 11.15
N VAL A 72 0.95 -8.97 12.10
CA VAL A 72 -0.14 -8.09 12.49
C VAL A 72 0.35 -6.65 12.47
N ILE A 73 -0.39 -5.76 11.82
CA ILE A 73 -0.16 -4.32 11.83
C ILE A 73 -1.32 -3.65 12.56
N THR A 74 -1.01 -2.81 13.55
CA THR A 74 -1.96 -1.97 14.29
C THR A 74 -1.66 -0.49 14.05
N GLU A 75 -2.41 0.41 14.69
CA GLU A 75 -2.18 1.86 14.62
C GLU A 75 -0.71 2.24 14.84
N ASN A 76 -0.01 1.61 15.78
CA ASN A 76 1.31 2.05 16.21
C ASN A 76 2.37 0.94 16.28
N ALA A 77 2.05 -0.29 15.89
CA ALA A 77 2.96 -1.41 16.00
C ALA A 77 2.83 -2.40 14.85
N SER A 78 3.94 -3.08 14.58
CA SER A 78 3.97 -4.33 13.82
C SER A 78 4.37 -5.45 14.77
N MET A 79 3.73 -6.61 14.64
CA MET A 79 3.92 -7.77 15.51
C MET A 79 3.98 -9.04 14.69
N THR A 80 4.80 -9.99 15.12
CA THR A 80 4.81 -11.35 14.60
C THR A 80 4.37 -12.30 15.72
N LEU A 81 3.34 -13.09 15.45
CA LEU A 81 2.82 -14.12 16.34
C LEU A 81 3.12 -15.50 15.75
N ASP A 82 3.49 -16.43 16.61
CA ASP A 82 3.70 -17.83 16.25
C ASP A 82 2.42 -18.44 15.65
N GLY A 83 2.54 -19.07 14.49
CA GLY A 83 1.39 -19.59 13.74
C GLY A 83 0.62 -20.74 14.41
N THR A 84 1.19 -21.35 15.46
CA THR A 84 0.60 -22.49 16.16
C THR A 84 0.04 -22.10 17.53
N THR A 85 0.76 -21.24 18.24
CA THR A 85 0.49 -20.92 19.66
C THR A 85 -0.01 -19.50 19.87
N LEU A 86 0.07 -18.64 18.84
CA LEU A 86 -0.20 -17.20 18.93
C LEU A 86 0.64 -16.49 20.00
N SER A 87 1.82 -17.03 20.31
CA SER A 87 2.79 -16.38 21.18
C SER A 87 3.51 -15.26 20.42
N LEU A 88 3.82 -14.16 21.10
CA LEU A 88 4.53 -13.03 20.49
C LEU A 88 5.99 -13.41 20.23
N LEU A 89 6.39 -13.41 18.96
CA LEU A 89 7.77 -13.68 18.52
C LEU A 89 8.58 -12.40 18.39
N ALA A 90 7.98 -11.37 17.80
CA ALA A 90 8.62 -10.08 17.57
C ALA A 90 7.60 -8.94 17.60
N SER A 91 8.05 -7.73 17.96
CA SER A 91 7.26 -6.52 17.85
C SER A 91 8.15 -5.30 17.67
N GLU A 92 7.68 -4.36 16.85
CA GLU A 92 8.29 -3.05 16.63
C GLU A 92 7.24 -1.94 16.71
N THR A 93 7.64 -0.77 17.19
CA THR A 93 6.81 0.43 17.16
C THR A 93 6.98 1.13 15.81
N LEU A 94 5.85 1.48 15.18
CA LEU A 94 5.84 2.21 13.92
C LEU A 94 6.27 3.67 14.14
N THR A 95 7.06 4.19 13.21
CA THR A 95 7.53 5.58 13.25
C THR A 95 6.42 6.58 12.93
N GLN A 96 5.42 6.15 12.15
CA GLN A 96 4.24 6.93 11.82
C GLN A 96 3.00 6.07 12.10
N PRO A 97 2.04 6.57 12.87
CA PRO A 97 0.83 5.82 13.16
C PRO A 97 -0.14 5.85 11.98
N TYR A 98 -1.00 4.82 11.91
CA TYR A 98 -2.16 4.79 11.04
C TYR A 98 -3.41 5.28 11.76
N ASP A 99 -4.27 6.07 11.12
CA ASP A 99 -5.44 6.70 11.76
C ASP A 99 -6.81 6.40 11.10
N GLY A 100 -6.85 5.42 10.20
CA GLY A 100 -8.06 4.92 9.56
C GLY A 100 -9.08 4.32 10.51
N LYS A 101 -10.34 4.69 10.31
CA LYS A 101 -11.47 4.19 11.09
C LYS A 101 -12.55 3.60 10.18
N PRO A 102 -12.40 2.34 9.76
CA PRO A 102 -13.43 1.68 8.95
C PRO A 102 -14.71 1.51 9.80
N LYS A 103 -15.89 1.75 9.19
CA LYS A 103 -17.18 1.53 9.86
C LYS A 103 -17.57 0.06 9.89
N VAL A 104 -17.22 -0.66 8.83
CA VAL A 104 -17.30 -2.12 8.77
C VAL A 104 -16.07 -2.68 9.46
N SER A 105 -16.28 -3.40 10.55
CA SER A 105 -15.18 -3.99 11.32
C SER A 105 -14.45 -5.07 10.52
N ILE A 106 -13.22 -5.39 10.93
CA ILE A 106 -12.45 -6.50 10.37
C ILE A 106 -13.20 -7.84 10.46
N THR A 107 -13.92 -8.07 11.58
CA THR A 107 -14.75 -9.27 11.79
C THR A 107 -15.97 -9.31 10.88
N ASP A 108 -16.63 -8.17 10.64
CA ASP A 108 -17.77 -8.10 9.73
C ASP A 108 -17.31 -8.32 8.28
N ALA A 109 -16.16 -7.76 7.91
CA ALA A 109 -15.57 -7.96 6.59
C ALA A 109 -15.22 -9.44 6.34
N LEU A 110 -14.58 -10.11 7.31
CA LEU A 110 -14.29 -11.55 7.23
C LEU A 110 -15.57 -12.39 7.17
N SER A 111 -16.61 -12.01 7.90
CA SER A 111 -17.89 -12.74 7.90
C SER A 111 -18.52 -12.80 6.51
N LEU A 112 -18.36 -11.77 5.67
CA LEU A 112 -18.82 -11.79 4.27
C LEU A 112 -18.05 -12.80 3.41
N ILE A 113 -16.78 -13.05 3.73
CA ILE A 113 -15.92 -13.97 3.00
C ILE A 113 -16.18 -15.41 3.40
N PHE A 114 -16.29 -15.70 4.70
CA PHE A 114 -16.63 -17.05 5.18
C PHE A 114 -17.98 -17.57 4.66
N LEU A 115 -18.90 -16.67 4.30
CA LEU A 115 -20.17 -17.04 3.68
C LEU A 115 -20.07 -17.27 2.17
N SER A 116 -19.00 -16.82 1.51
CA SER A 116 -18.89 -16.75 0.05
C SER A 116 -17.67 -17.43 -0.56
N GLU A 117 -16.72 -17.91 0.26
CA GLU A 117 -15.51 -18.65 -0.14
C GLU A 117 -15.39 -19.97 0.62
N THR A 118 -14.64 -20.92 0.05
CA THR A 118 -14.43 -22.26 0.62
C THR A 118 -13.14 -22.41 1.42
N GLY A 119 -12.18 -21.50 1.23
CA GLY A 119 -10.86 -21.56 1.85
C GLY A 119 -10.72 -20.60 3.04
N GLU A 120 -9.78 -20.93 3.93
CA GLU A 120 -9.41 -20.06 5.04
C GLU A 120 -8.69 -18.80 4.50
N PRO A 121 -9.14 -17.59 4.87
CA PRO A 121 -8.42 -16.37 4.53
C PRO A 121 -7.00 -16.39 5.12
N GLN A 122 -6.00 -16.08 4.29
CA GLN A 122 -4.59 -16.01 4.70
C GLN A 122 -4.10 -14.58 4.92
N ALA A 123 -4.87 -13.59 4.47
CA ALA A 123 -4.64 -12.21 4.81
C ALA A 123 -5.93 -11.40 4.82
N ILE A 124 -5.96 -10.37 5.66
CA ILE A 124 -6.89 -9.26 5.60
C ILE A 124 -6.12 -7.97 5.92
N PHE A 125 -6.28 -6.94 5.10
CA PHE A 125 -5.63 -5.66 5.33
C PHE A 125 -6.43 -4.49 4.80
N LEU A 126 -6.25 -3.32 5.42
CA LEU A 126 -6.93 -2.08 5.11
C LEU A 126 -6.09 -1.29 4.10
N GLU A 127 -6.46 -1.37 2.82
CA GLU A 127 -5.78 -0.65 1.72
C GLU A 127 -6.38 0.75 1.57
N GLU A 128 -5.54 1.77 1.47
CA GLU A 128 -5.92 3.13 1.10
C GLU A 128 -5.60 3.39 -0.38
N VAL A 129 -6.64 3.59 -1.20
CA VAL A 129 -6.50 3.93 -2.62
C VAL A 129 -7.26 5.21 -2.91
N ASN A 130 -6.56 6.24 -3.39
CA ASN A 130 -7.16 7.54 -3.71
C ASN A 130 -8.01 8.10 -2.55
N THR A 131 -7.50 8.06 -1.31
CA THR A 131 -8.19 8.50 -0.07
C THR A 131 -9.42 7.67 0.34
N GLN A 132 -9.66 6.54 -0.33
CA GLN A 132 -10.71 5.60 0.04
C GLN A 132 -10.12 4.35 0.71
N LEU A 133 -10.69 3.98 1.85
CA LEU A 133 -10.32 2.77 2.58
C LEU A 133 -11.12 1.58 2.10
N THR A 134 -10.45 0.46 1.88
CA THR A 134 -11.07 -0.81 1.51
C THR A 134 -10.41 -1.97 2.26
N TRP A 135 -11.21 -2.96 2.66
CA TRP A 135 -10.66 -4.21 3.14
C TRP A 135 -10.27 -5.07 1.94
N GLN A 136 -9.03 -5.55 1.90
CA GLN A 136 -8.56 -6.54 0.96
C GLN A 136 -8.38 -7.86 1.71
N ILE A 137 -9.00 -8.93 1.21
CA ILE A 137 -8.99 -10.24 1.87
C ILE A 137 -8.45 -11.26 0.87
N LEU A 138 -7.38 -11.93 1.26
CA LEU A 138 -6.73 -12.97 0.45
C LEU A 138 -7.27 -14.33 0.85
N ALA A 139 -8.01 -14.97 -0.06
CA ALA A 139 -8.57 -16.30 0.13
C ALA A 139 -8.13 -17.20 -1.04
N GLU A 140 -7.31 -18.20 -0.73
CA GLU A 140 -6.66 -19.11 -1.70
C GLU A 140 -6.00 -18.33 -2.87
N ASN A 141 -6.66 -18.31 -4.03
CA ASN A 141 -6.17 -17.70 -5.26
C ASN A 141 -6.89 -16.39 -5.62
N SER A 142 -7.73 -15.89 -4.74
CA SER A 142 -8.55 -14.71 -4.96
C SER A 142 -8.28 -13.61 -3.94
N ILE A 143 -8.45 -12.38 -4.39
CA ILE A 143 -8.45 -11.18 -3.55
C ILE A 143 -9.86 -10.61 -3.62
N VAL A 144 -10.49 -10.49 -2.45
CA VAL A 144 -11.82 -9.92 -2.32
C VAL A 144 -11.71 -8.55 -1.70
N THR A 145 -12.27 -7.55 -2.38
CA THR A 145 -12.37 -6.19 -1.88
C THR A 145 -13.73 -5.98 -1.23
N VAL A 146 -13.73 -5.57 0.04
CA VAL A 146 -14.93 -5.26 0.84
C VAL A 146 -14.94 -3.78 1.19
N ASP A 147 -16.12 -3.16 1.08
CA ASP A 147 -16.33 -1.77 1.47
C ASP A 147 -16.17 -1.58 2.99
N THR A 148 -15.54 -0.49 3.39
CA THR A 148 -15.32 -0.12 4.80
C THR A 148 -16.47 0.71 5.36
N ILE A 149 -17.43 1.13 4.53
CA ILE A 149 -18.60 1.92 4.93
C ILE A 149 -19.85 1.04 5.05
N THR A 150 -20.10 0.19 4.04
CA THR A 150 -21.22 -0.75 3.99
C THR A 150 -20.72 -2.20 3.90
N PRO A 151 -21.37 -3.18 4.55
CA PRO A 151 -20.93 -4.57 4.52
C PRO A 151 -21.26 -5.21 3.15
N ALA A 152 -20.48 -4.86 2.13
CA ALA A 152 -20.67 -5.27 0.75
C ALA A 152 -19.34 -5.64 0.08
N ILE A 153 -19.37 -6.71 -0.72
CA ILE A 153 -18.26 -7.08 -1.60
C ILE A 153 -18.30 -6.17 -2.83
N LEU A 154 -17.21 -5.44 -3.07
CA LEU A 154 -17.08 -4.51 -4.20
C LEU A 154 -16.50 -5.19 -5.44
N LYS A 155 -15.49 -6.04 -5.24
CA LYS A 155 -14.74 -6.67 -6.33
C LYS A 155 -14.20 -8.02 -5.85
N ARG A 156 -14.13 -8.96 -6.78
CA ARG A 156 -13.38 -10.22 -6.63
C ARG A 156 -12.49 -10.37 -7.84
N GLU A 157 -11.22 -10.64 -7.61
CA GLU A 157 -10.23 -10.83 -8.67
C GLU A 157 -9.22 -11.91 -8.30
N GLY A 158 -8.55 -12.49 -9.30
CA GLY A 158 -7.47 -13.44 -9.05
C GLY A 158 -6.24 -12.74 -8.50
N ARG A 159 -5.46 -13.42 -7.65
CA ARG A 159 -4.23 -12.90 -7.04
C ARG A 159 -3.25 -12.33 -8.07
N GLU A 160 -2.99 -13.07 -9.14
CA GLU A 160 -2.10 -12.62 -10.22
C GLU A 160 -2.60 -11.37 -10.94
N ALA A 161 -3.93 -11.21 -11.05
CA ALA A 161 -4.53 -10.03 -11.68
C ALA A 161 -4.35 -8.80 -10.78
N LYS A 162 -4.57 -8.92 -9.47
CA LYS A 162 -4.34 -7.82 -8.51
C LYS A 162 -2.87 -7.43 -8.46
N LEU A 163 -1.94 -8.40 -8.39
CA LEU A 163 -0.50 -8.13 -8.38
C LEU A 163 -0.08 -7.35 -9.64
N ARG A 164 -0.60 -7.72 -10.81
CA ARG A 164 -0.36 -7.00 -12.06
C ARG A 164 -0.94 -5.59 -12.03
N GLU A 165 -2.17 -5.42 -11.56
CA GLU A 165 -2.80 -4.11 -11.40
C GLU A 165 -1.96 -3.19 -10.49
N ILE A 166 -1.49 -3.72 -9.36
CA ILE A 166 -0.64 -2.96 -8.43
C ILE A 166 0.69 -2.59 -9.09
N HIS A 167 1.36 -3.55 -9.74
CA HIS A 167 2.62 -3.31 -10.43
C HIS A 167 2.50 -2.23 -11.52
N GLU A 168 1.43 -2.26 -12.33
CA GLU A 168 1.16 -1.24 -13.33
C GLU A 168 0.93 0.15 -12.71
N LYS A 169 0.24 0.21 -11.58
CA LYS A 169 0.02 1.47 -10.83
C LYS A 169 1.31 2.03 -10.25
N LEU A 170 2.17 1.19 -9.67
CA LEU A 170 3.48 1.58 -9.14
C LEU A 170 4.37 2.16 -10.25
N ILE A 171 4.49 1.49 -11.40
CA ILE A 171 5.24 2.00 -12.56
C ILE A 171 4.67 3.34 -13.04
N THR A 172 3.34 3.49 -13.05
CA THR A 172 2.69 4.72 -13.49
C THR A 172 2.91 5.87 -12.51
N HIS A 173 2.98 5.59 -11.20
CA HIS A 173 3.33 6.56 -10.17
C HIS A 173 4.78 7.02 -10.30
N GLU A 174 5.73 6.09 -10.46
CA GLU A 174 7.15 6.43 -10.67
C GLU A 174 7.35 7.33 -11.90
N LYS A 175 6.66 7.04 -13.00
CA LYS A 175 6.72 7.87 -14.23
C LYS A 175 6.12 9.28 -14.05
N LYS A 176 5.16 9.45 -13.15
CA LYS A 176 4.56 10.76 -12.85
C LYS A 176 5.43 11.60 -11.92
N GLU A 177 6.12 10.97 -10.98
CA GLU A 177 7.05 11.65 -10.07
C GLU A 177 8.41 11.92 -10.70
N HIS A 178 8.82 11.08 -11.65
CA HIS A 178 10.01 11.26 -12.47
C HIS A 178 9.62 11.38 -13.96
N PRO A 179 9.00 12.51 -14.38
CA PRO A 179 8.75 12.72 -15.79
C PRO A 179 10.10 12.70 -16.52
N GLU A 180 10.23 11.83 -17.53
CA GLU A 180 11.39 11.84 -18.41
C GLU A 180 11.65 13.27 -18.86
N LYS A 181 12.87 13.78 -18.62
CA LYS A 181 13.26 15.11 -19.09
C LYS A 181 12.92 15.18 -20.58
N PRO A 182 12.23 16.25 -21.05
CA PRO A 182 11.95 16.41 -22.46
C PRO A 182 13.25 16.24 -23.24
N VAL A 183 13.24 15.36 -24.24
CA VAL A 183 14.36 15.23 -25.18
C VAL A 183 14.59 16.64 -25.73
N THR A 184 15.68 17.27 -25.32
CA THR A 184 16.05 18.60 -25.83
C THR A 184 16.15 18.45 -27.34
N PRO A 185 15.38 19.25 -28.13
CA PRO A 185 15.49 19.18 -29.57
C PRO A 185 16.95 19.43 -29.94
N SER A 186 17.55 18.46 -30.63
CA SER A 186 18.93 18.52 -31.11
C SER A 186 19.18 19.90 -31.71
N SER A 187 20.10 20.65 -31.11
CA SER A 187 20.57 21.92 -31.66
C SER A 187 21.37 21.64 -32.93
N LYS A 188 20.68 21.28 -34.02
CA LYS A 188 21.23 21.35 -35.37
C LYS A 188 21.50 22.82 -35.63
N LYS A 189 22.76 23.20 -35.40
CA LYS A 189 23.36 24.45 -35.87
C LYS A 189 22.92 24.66 -37.33
N PRO A 190 22.37 25.84 -37.70
CA PRO A 190 21.96 26.09 -39.07
C PRO A 190 23.15 25.82 -40.01
N ALA A 191 22.93 25.00 -41.04
CA ALA A 191 23.91 24.79 -42.08
C ALA A 191 24.28 26.14 -42.69
N LYS A 192 25.59 26.44 -42.73
CA LYS A 192 26.13 27.64 -43.39
C LYS A 192 25.56 27.71 -44.81
N PRO A 193 25.07 28.88 -45.27
CA PRO A 193 24.51 28.99 -46.60
C PRO A 193 25.54 28.60 -47.67
N PRO A 194 25.09 27.97 -48.77
CA PRO A 194 25.99 27.52 -49.83
C PRO A 194 26.67 28.72 -50.49
N LYS A 195 28.00 28.64 -50.66
CA LYS A 195 28.73 29.56 -51.54
C LYS A 195 28.14 29.42 -52.94
N LYS A 196 27.52 30.49 -53.46
CA LYS A 196 27.20 30.64 -54.88
C LYS A 196 28.52 30.53 -55.67
N GLY A 197 28.73 29.38 -56.29
CA GLY A 197 29.59 29.30 -57.48
C GLY A 197 28.76 29.68 -58.70
N LYS A 198 29.39 30.41 -59.62
CA LYS A 198 29.43 30.15 -61.07
C LYS A 198 30.22 31.29 -61.73
N GLU A 199 31.39 30.99 -62.29
CA GLU A 199 31.58 30.62 -63.72
C GLU A 199 31.17 31.80 -64.63
N GLY A 200 31.94 32.28 -65.60
CA GLY A 200 33.20 31.87 -66.23
C GLY A 200 33.64 33.04 -67.14
N ASN A 201 34.91 33.20 -67.46
CA ASN A 201 35.60 32.67 -68.66
C ASN A 201 35.71 33.72 -69.80
N LYS A 202 36.93 33.80 -70.38
CA LYS A 202 37.40 34.52 -71.60
C LYS A 202 37.50 36.05 -71.46
N ASN A 203 38.62 36.71 -71.74
CA ASN A 203 39.67 36.52 -72.76
C ASN A 203 41.09 36.64 -72.19
#